data_AF-A0A8S3W2S0-F1
#
_entry.id   AF-A0A8S3W2S0-F1
#
_cell.length_a   1.000
_cell.length_b   1.000
_cell.length_c   1.000
_cell.angle_alpha   90.00
_cell.angle_beta   90.00
_cell.angle_gamma   90.00
#
_symmetry.space_group_name_H-M   'P 1'
#
loop_
_entity.id
_entity.type
_entity.pdbx_description
1 polymer ?
#
loop_
_entity_poly.entity_id
_entity_poly.type
_entity_poly.pdbx_seq_one_letter_code
_entity_poly.pdbx_strand_id
1 'polypeptide(L)'
;MEETYVQNVYLGGLIKTENVERERSKTGTGKKRSCSHKYYIKLGNRNIQICRNCFASIHGISKKRVDNVAKEYRDPTVTTPAQSNRGKHQNRPNRIPSEWVSKVDSHIRSFPRRESHYSRNKSSRYYLPPELNIKRMYELYLKKHELGLEASAKPIVSFDFYYR
;
A
#
# COMPACT_ATOMS: atom_id res chain seq x y z
N MET A 1 2.85 4.73 -8.49
CA MET A 1 3.45 4.37 -7.18
C MET A 1 4.95 4.08 -7.33
N GLU A 2 5.35 3.49 -8.45
CA GLU A 2 6.75 3.20 -8.79
C GLU A 2 7.56 4.46 -9.10
N GLU A 3 7.01 5.40 -9.87
CA GLU A 3 7.68 6.68 -10.20
C GLU A 3 8.06 7.52 -8.97
N THR A 4 7.14 7.60 -7.99
CA THR A 4 7.40 8.32 -6.74
C THR A 4 8.49 7.69 -5.90
N TYR A 5 8.60 6.35 -5.96
CA TYR A 5 9.64 5.60 -5.26
C TYR A 5 11.00 5.85 -5.91
N VAL A 6 11.10 5.73 -7.24
CA VAL A 6 12.32 6.03 -8.01
C VAL A 6 12.80 7.45 -7.76
N GLN A 7 11.87 8.43 -7.74
CA GLN A 7 12.22 9.80 -7.43
C GLN A 7 12.75 9.95 -5.99
N ASN A 8 12.17 9.26 -5.00
CA ASN A 8 12.66 9.32 -3.61
C ASN A 8 14.05 8.70 -3.48
N VAL A 9 14.36 7.62 -4.20
CA VAL A 9 15.71 7.02 -4.25
C VAL A 9 16.73 8.04 -4.76
N TYR A 10 16.40 8.71 -5.87
CA TYR A 10 17.24 9.77 -6.44
C TYR A 10 17.46 10.93 -5.46
N LEU A 11 16.39 11.43 -4.86
CA LEU A 11 16.45 12.54 -3.90
C LEU A 11 17.26 12.17 -2.65
N GLY A 12 17.12 10.94 -2.15
CA GLY A 12 17.87 10.42 -1.02
C GLY A 12 19.38 10.43 -1.24
N GLY A 13 19.83 10.06 -2.45
CA GLY A 13 21.25 10.13 -2.82
C GLY A 13 21.84 11.55 -2.85
N LEU A 14 21.00 12.58 -2.83
CA LEU A 14 21.39 14.00 -2.79
C LEU A 14 21.29 14.62 -1.39
N ILE A 15 20.86 13.85 -0.39
CA ILE A 15 20.71 14.30 0.99
C ILE A 15 21.81 13.65 1.83
N LYS A 16 22.57 14.47 2.55
CA LYS A 16 23.52 13.97 3.56
C LYS A 16 23.03 14.31 4.95
N THR A 17 22.95 13.29 5.80
CA THR A 17 22.60 13.43 7.22
C THR A 17 23.88 13.51 8.03
N GLU A 18 23.99 14.52 8.87
CA GLU A 18 25.11 14.74 9.79
C GLU A 18 24.57 14.91 11.23
N ASN A 19 25.41 14.58 12.21
CA ASN A 19 25.10 14.80 13.61
C ASN A 19 25.16 16.30 13.94
N VAL A 20 24.32 16.74 14.88
CA VAL A 20 24.31 18.15 15.30
C VAL A 20 25.51 18.41 16.22
N GLU A 21 26.52 19.13 15.72
CA GLU A 21 27.74 19.44 16.49
C GLU A 21 27.54 20.56 17.52
N ARG A 22 26.63 21.51 17.26
CA ARG A 22 26.41 22.67 18.13
C ARG A 22 24.92 22.95 18.30
N GLU A 23 24.50 23.06 19.56
CA GLU A 23 23.15 23.45 19.94
C GLU A 23 23.14 24.91 20.39
N ARG A 24 22.23 25.73 19.84
CA ARG A 24 21.97 27.10 20.31
C ARG A 24 20.53 27.19 20.77
N SER A 25 20.23 26.65 21.96
CA SER A 25 18.92 26.89 22.58
C SER A 25 18.94 28.27 23.23
N LYS A 26 18.03 29.16 22.83
CA LYS A 26 17.92 30.50 23.44
C LYS A 26 17.22 30.46 24.81
N THR A 27 16.46 29.40 25.09
CA THR A 27 15.52 29.33 26.23
C THR A 27 15.54 27.98 26.95
N GLY A 28 16.47 27.06 26.62
CA GLY A 28 16.63 25.76 27.29
C GLY A 28 15.49 24.73 27.08
N THR A 29 14.32 25.14 26.58
CA THR A 29 13.08 24.33 26.52
C THR A 29 12.74 23.74 25.14
N GLY A 30 13.59 23.96 24.13
CA GLY A 30 13.32 23.49 22.76
C GLY A 30 13.58 21.99 22.58
N LYS A 31 12.79 21.33 21.71
CA LYS A 31 13.08 19.95 21.26
C LYS A 31 14.45 19.92 20.58
N LYS A 32 15.36 19.12 21.14
CA LYS A 32 16.70 18.91 20.60
C LYS A 32 16.61 18.22 19.24
N ARG A 33 17.32 18.75 18.25
CA ARG A 33 17.50 18.08 16.97
C ARG A 33 18.64 17.09 17.10
N SER A 34 18.38 15.84 16.75
CA SER A 34 19.40 14.79 16.78
C SER A 34 20.26 14.77 15.51
N CYS A 35 19.73 15.23 14.37
CA CYS A 35 20.45 15.26 13.10
C CYS A 35 20.17 16.56 12.33
N SER A 36 21.10 16.91 11.45
CA SER A 36 21.01 17.97 10.46
C SER A 36 21.10 17.38 9.06
N HIS A 37 20.38 17.95 8.10
CA HIS A 37 20.39 17.48 6.71
C HIS A 37 20.98 18.56 5.79
N LYS A 38 21.98 18.18 5.00
CA LYS A 38 22.54 19.00 3.91
C LYS A 38 22.00 18.49 2.58
N TYR A 39 21.60 19.42 1.71
CA TYR A 39 21.00 19.14 0.42
C TYR A 39 21.96 19.50 -0.70
N TYR A 40 22.04 18.65 -1.72
CA TYR A 40 22.92 18.84 -2.86
C TYR A 40 22.15 18.75 -4.17
N ILE A 41 22.70 19.33 -5.23
CA ILE A 41 22.28 19.09 -6.61
C ILE A 41 23.50 18.70 -7.43
N LYS A 42 23.31 17.80 -8.40
CA LYS A 42 24.34 17.42 -9.36
C LYS A 42 24.35 18.38 -10.53
N LEU A 43 25.48 19.02 -10.78
CA LEU A 43 25.74 19.81 -11.98
C LEU A 43 26.99 19.21 -12.66
N GLY A 44 26.76 18.36 -13.66
CA GLY A 44 27.81 17.53 -14.25
C GLY A 44 28.45 16.62 -13.21
N ASN A 45 29.76 16.75 -13.01
CA ASN A 45 30.53 15.93 -12.06
C ASN A 45 30.64 16.55 -10.65
N ARG A 46 29.99 17.69 -10.39
CA ARG A 46 30.08 18.40 -9.10
C ARG A 46 28.76 18.36 -8.35
N ASN A 47 28.85 18.24 -7.03
CA ASN A 47 27.71 18.38 -6.12
C ASN A 47 27.74 19.79 -5.51
N ILE A 48 26.70 20.59 -5.77
CA ILE A 48 26.56 21.95 -5.24
C ILE A 48 25.62 21.89 -4.03
N GLN A 49 26.06 22.42 -2.89
CA GLN A 49 25.23 22.51 -1.69
C GLN A 49 24.18 23.61 -1.86
N ILE A 50 22.93 23.29 -1.54
CA ILE A 50 21.81 24.23 -1.61
C ILE A 50 20.94 24.18 -0.34
N CYS A 51 20.06 25.16 -0.19
CA CYS A 51 19.10 25.18 0.90
C CYS A 51 17.91 24.25 0.62
N ARG A 52 17.19 23.87 1.67
CA ARG A 52 15.98 23.03 1.57
C ARG A 52 14.92 23.60 0.61
N ASN A 53 14.72 24.91 0.64
CA ASN A 53 13.70 25.57 -0.19
C ASN A 53 14.07 25.46 -1.68
N CYS A 54 15.34 25.69 -2.01
CA CYS A 54 15.85 25.55 -3.37
C CYS A 54 15.72 24.10 -3.85
N PHE A 55 16.06 23.12 -3.00
CA PHE A 55 15.93 21.70 -3.32
C PHE A 55 14.47 21.31 -3.63
N ALA A 56 13.53 21.76 -2.81
CA ALA A 56 12.09 21.57 -3.04
C ALA A 56 11.62 22.21 -4.37
N SER A 57 12.04 23.45 -4.64
CA SER A 57 11.67 24.18 -5.86
C SER A 57 12.24 23.56 -7.13
N ILE A 58 13.53 23.21 -7.15
CA ILE A 58 14.19 22.61 -8.32
C ILE A 58 13.55 21.26 -8.68
N HIS A 59 13.24 20.44 -7.68
CA HIS A 59 12.66 19.12 -7.90
C HIS A 59 11.12 19.13 -8.00
N GLY A 60 10.47 20.29 -7.88
CA GLY A 60 9.01 20.41 -7.97
C GLY A 60 8.26 19.66 -6.86
N ILE A 61 8.83 19.56 -5.65
CA ILE A 61 8.27 18.80 -4.54
C ILE A 61 7.98 19.67 -3.33
N SER A 62 7.04 19.24 -2.49
CA SER A 62 6.75 19.95 -1.24
C SER A 62 7.88 19.78 -0.23
N LYS A 63 8.09 20.82 0.60
CA LYS A 63 9.08 20.78 1.70
C LYS A 63 8.85 19.60 2.64
N LYS A 64 7.57 19.25 2.90
CA LYS A 64 7.19 18.10 3.72
C LYS A 64 7.68 16.77 3.12
N ARG A 65 7.64 16.63 1.79
CA ARG A 65 8.16 15.44 1.11
C ARG A 65 9.68 15.34 1.25
N VAL A 66 10.39 16.47 1.09
CA VAL A 66 11.84 16.53 1.34
C VAL A 66 12.17 16.10 2.76
N ASP A 67 11.46 16.63 3.75
CA ASP A 67 11.67 16.28 5.17
C ASP A 67 11.39 14.78 5.43
N ASN A 68 10.40 14.19 4.76
CA ASN A 68 10.09 12.77 4.91
C ASN A 68 11.18 11.88 4.31
N VAL A 69 11.66 12.20 3.10
CA VAL A 69 12.79 11.49 2.48
C VAL A 69 14.02 11.63 3.38
N ALA A 70 14.36 12.84 3.83
CA ALA A 70 15.51 13.05 4.71
C ALA A 70 15.44 12.24 6.01
N LYS A 71 14.24 12.02 6.58
CA LYS A 71 14.04 11.17 7.76
C LYS A 71 14.27 9.69 7.49
N GLU A 72 13.89 9.19 6.31
CA GLU A 72 14.14 7.80 5.92
C GLU A 72 15.64 7.52 5.78
N TYR A 73 16.41 8.51 5.34
CA TYR A 73 17.87 8.48 5.21
C TYR A 73 18.60 9.00 6.45
N ARG A 74 17.96 8.96 7.62
CA ARG A 74 18.61 9.33 8.88
C ARG A 74 19.64 8.29 9.28
N ASP A 75 19.32 7.01 9.08
CA ASP A 75 20.21 5.91 9.40
C ASP A 75 21.19 5.69 8.24
N PRO A 76 22.51 5.71 8.48
CA PRO A 76 23.51 5.63 7.41
C PRO A 76 23.56 4.25 6.72
N THR A 77 22.91 3.24 7.29
CA THR A 77 22.77 1.90 6.70
C THR A 77 21.68 1.86 5.62
N VAL A 78 20.78 2.85 5.60
CA VAL A 78 19.66 2.90 4.65
C VAL A 78 20.14 3.52 3.33
N THR A 79 20.29 2.67 2.31
CA THR A 79 20.67 3.11 0.95
C THR A 79 19.45 3.41 0.07
N THR A 80 18.30 2.83 0.39
CA THR A 80 17.05 2.97 -0.37
C THR A 80 15.88 3.31 0.55
N PRO A 81 14.93 4.14 0.10
CA PRO A 81 13.78 4.50 0.93
C PRO A 81 12.87 3.29 1.12
N ALA A 82 12.06 3.30 2.17
CA ALA A 82 11.12 2.22 2.42
C ALA A 82 10.05 2.19 1.31
N GLN A 83 9.73 0.99 0.83
CA GLN A 83 8.60 0.83 -0.09
C GLN A 83 7.28 1.14 0.61
N SER A 84 6.29 1.58 -0.17
CA SER A 84 4.97 1.85 0.38
C SER A 84 4.32 0.57 0.91
N ASN A 85 4.06 0.54 2.21
CA ASN A 85 3.32 -0.54 2.88
C ASN A 85 1.81 -0.27 2.96
N ARG A 86 1.30 0.71 2.21
CA ARG A 86 -0.14 1.00 2.14
C ARG A 86 -0.89 -0.25 1.67
N GLY A 87 -2.02 -0.54 2.33
CA GLY A 87 -2.86 -1.69 1.99
C GLY A 87 -2.30 -3.05 2.43
N LYS A 88 -1.05 -3.14 2.90
CA LYS A 88 -0.40 -4.38 3.38
C LYS A 88 -0.53 -4.58 4.89
N HIS A 89 -1.57 -4.02 5.50
CA HIS A 89 -1.78 -4.08 6.95
C HIS A 89 -2.18 -5.49 7.38
N GLN A 90 -1.37 -6.10 8.24
CA GLN A 90 -1.65 -7.43 8.81
C GLN A 90 -2.55 -7.37 10.05
N ASN A 91 -2.68 -6.21 10.70
CA ASN A 91 -3.47 -6.00 11.91
C ASN A 91 -4.98 -5.83 11.65
N ARG A 92 -5.51 -6.42 10.57
CA ARG A 92 -6.94 -6.34 10.25
C ARG A 92 -7.67 -7.54 10.87
N PRO A 93 -8.41 -7.36 11.99
CA PRO A 93 -9.05 -8.48 12.68
C PRO A 93 -10.10 -9.17 11.81
N ASN A 94 -10.72 -8.44 10.89
CA ASN A 94 -11.73 -8.97 9.96
C ASN A 94 -11.13 -9.51 8.65
N ARG A 95 -9.83 -9.84 8.63
CA ARG A 95 -9.18 -10.41 7.45
C ARG A 95 -9.55 -11.89 7.36
N ILE A 96 -10.28 -12.25 6.31
CA ILE A 96 -10.60 -13.65 6.02
C ILE A 96 -9.30 -14.37 5.63
N PRO A 97 -8.99 -15.54 6.21
CA PRO A 97 -7.82 -16.33 5.84
C PRO A 97 -7.86 -16.75 4.36
N SER A 98 -6.68 -16.85 3.72
CA SER A 98 -6.56 -17.17 2.28
C SER A 98 -7.18 -18.51 1.89
N GLU A 99 -7.21 -19.46 2.81
CA GLU A 99 -7.87 -20.76 2.63
C GLU A 99 -9.36 -20.58 2.33
N TRP A 100 -10.06 -19.77 3.13
CA TRP A 100 -11.49 -19.51 2.98
C TRP A 100 -11.81 -18.71 1.71
N VAL A 101 -10.94 -17.76 1.34
CA VAL A 101 -11.03 -17.07 0.05
C VAL A 101 -10.96 -18.07 -1.11
N SER A 102 -10.05 -19.04 -1.03
CA SER A 102 -9.88 -20.07 -2.06
C SER A 102 -11.08 -21.03 -2.12
N LYS A 103 -11.69 -21.36 -0.97
CA LYS A 103 -12.94 -22.14 -0.89
C LYS A 103 -14.10 -21.40 -1.55
N VAL A 104 -14.26 -20.10 -1.30
CA VAL A 104 -15.28 -19.27 -1.93
C VAL A 104 -15.06 -19.20 -3.45
N ASP A 105 -13.84 -18.91 -3.92
CA ASP A 105 -13.54 -18.88 -5.36
C ASP A 105 -13.83 -20.25 -6.01
N SER A 106 -13.36 -21.34 -5.41
CA SER A 106 -13.61 -22.69 -5.92
C SER A 106 -15.12 -23.02 -5.97
N HIS A 107 -15.89 -22.59 -4.97
CA HIS A 107 -17.34 -22.75 -4.94
C HIS A 107 -18.03 -21.96 -6.04
N ILE A 108 -17.70 -20.68 -6.23
CA ILE A 108 -18.24 -19.86 -7.32
C ILE A 108 -17.86 -20.46 -8.68
N ARG A 109 -16.64 -20.97 -8.82
CA ARG A 109 -16.17 -21.59 -10.07
C ARG A 109 -16.85 -22.91 -10.40
N SER A 110 -17.43 -23.60 -9.41
CA SER A 110 -18.11 -24.89 -9.58
C SER A 110 -19.49 -24.78 -10.24
N PHE A 111 -20.08 -23.59 -10.28
CA PHE A 111 -21.37 -23.38 -10.97
C PHE A 111 -21.20 -23.41 -12.50
N PRO A 112 -22.20 -23.95 -13.23
CA PRO A 112 -22.17 -23.99 -14.68
C PRO A 112 -22.16 -22.57 -15.24
N ARG A 113 -21.29 -22.30 -16.21
CA ARG A 113 -21.15 -20.98 -16.82
C ARG A 113 -21.70 -20.99 -18.23
N ARG A 114 -22.30 -19.88 -18.65
CA ARG A 114 -22.83 -19.69 -20.00
C ARG A 114 -22.07 -18.57 -20.70
N GLU A 115 -21.73 -18.78 -21.97
CA GLU A 115 -21.18 -17.73 -22.82
C GLU A 115 -22.27 -16.68 -23.11
N SER A 116 -21.87 -15.42 -23.34
CA SER A 116 -22.81 -14.40 -23.79
C SER A 116 -23.36 -14.75 -25.17
N HIS A 117 -24.62 -15.19 -25.22
CA HIS A 117 -25.32 -15.53 -26.46
C HIS A 117 -25.64 -14.31 -27.35
N TYR A 118 -25.61 -13.08 -26.80
CA TYR A 118 -26.19 -11.89 -27.42
C TYR A 118 -25.21 -10.90 -28.05
N SER A 119 -23.90 -11.17 -28.08
CA SER A 119 -22.93 -10.24 -28.68
C SER A 119 -22.58 -10.64 -30.11
N ARG A 120 -22.85 -9.74 -31.08
CA ARG A 120 -22.39 -9.85 -32.48
C ARG A 120 -20.87 -9.98 -32.61
N ASN A 121 -20.12 -9.56 -31.58
CA ASN A 121 -18.69 -9.81 -31.42
C ASN A 121 -18.48 -10.99 -30.46
N LYS A 122 -17.62 -11.96 -30.83
CA LYS A 122 -17.24 -13.07 -29.94
C LYS A 122 -16.59 -12.48 -28.67
N SER A 123 -17.25 -12.61 -27.52
CA SER A 123 -16.72 -12.16 -26.23
C SER A 123 -16.28 -13.38 -25.44
N SER A 124 -15.06 -13.36 -24.86
CA SER A 124 -14.57 -14.42 -23.97
C SER A 124 -15.20 -14.37 -22.56
N ARG A 125 -16.37 -13.74 -22.42
CA ARG A 125 -17.04 -13.51 -21.13
C ARG A 125 -18.01 -14.64 -20.85
N TYR A 126 -17.88 -15.20 -19.65
CA TYR A 126 -18.75 -16.22 -19.11
C TYR A 126 -19.58 -15.64 -17.99
N TYR A 127 -20.87 -15.98 -17.97
CA TYR A 127 -21.85 -15.51 -17.00
C TYR A 127 -22.40 -16.68 -16.20
N LEU A 128 -22.74 -16.41 -14.95
CA LEU A 128 -23.47 -17.36 -14.11
C LEU A 128 -24.92 -17.47 -14.58
N PRO A 129 -25.63 -18.58 -14.27
CA PRO A 129 -27.03 -18.74 -14.64
C PRO A 129 -27.90 -17.67 -13.97
N PRO A 130 -28.96 -17.19 -14.64
CA PRO A 130 -29.81 -16.12 -14.11
C PRO A 130 -30.58 -16.53 -12.83
N GLU A 131 -30.74 -17.83 -12.59
CA GLU A 131 -31.38 -18.38 -11.39
C GLU A 131 -30.46 -18.33 -10.15
N LEU A 132 -29.16 -18.08 -10.37
CA LEU A 132 -28.15 -18.11 -9.35
C LEU A 132 -27.84 -16.69 -8.84
N ASN A 133 -28.58 -16.28 -7.82
CA ASN A 133 -28.35 -15.00 -7.15
C ASN A 133 -27.26 -15.11 -6.07
N ILE A 134 -26.65 -13.98 -5.71
CA ILE A 134 -25.59 -13.90 -4.68
C ILE A 134 -26.05 -14.52 -3.35
N LYS A 135 -27.29 -14.23 -2.93
CA LYS A 135 -27.92 -14.85 -1.75
C LYS A 135 -27.90 -16.38 -1.81
N ARG A 136 -28.30 -16.94 -2.95
CA ARG A 136 -28.36 -18.40 -3.16
C ARG A 136 -26.97 -19.01 -3.21
N MET A 137 -25.98 -18.34 -3.82
CA MET A 137 -24.58 -18.78 -3.80
C MET A 137 -24.04 -18.86 -2.38
N TYR A 138 -24.31 -17.85 -1.56
CA TYR A 138 -23.88 -17.81 -0.16
C TYR A 138 -24.56 -18.89 0.68
N GLU A 139 -25.87 -19.09 0.56
CA GLU A 139 -26.59 -20.16 1.26
C GLU A 139 -26.04 -21.55 0.88
N LEU A 140 -25.76 -21.78 -0.40
CA LEU A 140 -25.14 -23.03 -0.87
C LEU A 140 -23.71 -23.18 -0.36
N TYR A 141 -22.96 -22.08 -0.24
CA TYR A 141 -21.60 -22.08 0.30
C TYR A 141 -21.61 -22.46 1.79
N LEU A 142 -22.47 -21.82 2.59
CA LEU A 142 -22.64 -22.14 4.00
C LEU A 142 -23.02 -23.60 4.18
N LYS A 143 -23.95 -24.10 3.35
CA LYS A 143 -24.29 -25.53 3.36
C LYS A 143 -23.07 -26.40 3.04
N LYS A 144 -22.25 -26.05 2.05
CA LYS A 144 -21.15 -26.92 1.65
C LYS A 144 -19.95 -26.92 2.61
N HIS A 145 -19.64 -25.78 3.21
CA HIS A 145 -18.37 -25.56 3.92
C HIS A 145 -18.51 -25.24 5.41
N GLU A 146 -19.70 -24.84 5.85
CA GLU A 146 -19.99 -24.38 7.21
C GLU A 146 -21.18 -25.15 7.85
N LEU A 147 -21.59 -26.28 7.27
CA LEU A 147 -22.58 -27.23 7.83
C LEU A 147 -22.05 -27.81 9.15
N GLY A 148 -22.48 -27.24 10.28
CA GLY A 148 -22.07 -27.67 11.62
C GLY A 148 -21.89 -26.54 12.63
N LEU A 149 -21.94 -25.28 12.21
CA LEU A 149 -22.07 -24.17 13.16
C LEU A 149 -23.48 -24.22 13.76
N GLU A 150 -23.55 -24.41 15.08
CA GLU A 150 -24.78 -24.21 15.86
C GLU A 150 -25.41 -22.86 15.47
N ALA A 151 -26.74 -22.78 15.43
CA ALA A 151 -27.49 -21.62 14.90
C ALA A 151 -27.16 -20.25 15.53
N SER A 152 -26.33 -20.23 16.58
CA SER A 152 -25.83 -19.07 17.31
C SER A 152 -24.42 -18.60 16.90
N ALA A 153 -23.67 -19.38 16.11
CA ALA A 153 -22.28 -19.09 15.78
C ALA A 153 -22.14 -18.27 14.48
N LYS A 154 -21.25 -17.28 14.51
CA LYS A 154 -21.02 -16.38 13.36
C LYS A 154 -20.28 -17.11 12.23
N PRO A 155 -20.73 -17.02 10.97
CA PRO A 155 -20.05 -17.63 9.84
C PRO A 155 -18.67 -17.01 9.63
N ILE A 156 -17.72 -17.79 9.14
CA ILE A 156 -16.33 -17.35 8.96
C ILE A 156 -16.25 -16.37 7.78
N VAL A 157 -17.01 -16.66 6.71
CA VAL A 157 -17.16 -15.76 5.57
C VAL A 157 -18.49 -15.01 5.71
N SER A 158 -18.44 -13.68 5.79
CA SER A 158 -19.64 -12.84 5.78
C SER A 158 -20.28 -12.79 4.40
N PHE A 159 -21.61 -12.64 4.34
CA PHE A 159 -22.36 -12.38 3.11
C PHE A 159 -21.80 -11.20 2.30
N ASP A 160 -21.38 -10.13 2.99
CA ASP A 160 -20.80 -8.92 2.38
C ASP A 160 -19.51 -9.20 1.59
N PHE A 161 -18.85 -10.33 1.85
CA PHE A 161 -17.67 -10.74 1.11
C PHE A 161 -17.96 -10.96 -0.38
N TYR A 162 -19.17 -11.38 -0.73
CA TYR A 162 -19.57 -11.60 -2.13
C TYR A 162 -19.78 -10.29 -2.92
N TYR A 163 -19.78 -9.14 -2.25
CA TYR A 163 -19.91 -7.80 -2.86
C TYR A 163 -18.60 -7.00 -2.87
N ARG A 164 -17.50 -7.56 -2.33
CA ARG A 164 -16.18 -6.92 -2.36
C ARG A 164 -15.45 -7.19 -3.66
#